data_AF-A0A178MAG6-F1
#
_entry.id   AF-A0A178MAG6-F1
#
_cell.length_a   1.000
_cell.length_b   1.000
_cell.length_c   1.000
_cell.angle_alpha   90.00
_cell.angle_beta   90.00
_cell.angle_gamma   90.00
#
_symmetry.space_group_name_H-M   'P 1'
#
loop_
_entity.id
_entity.type
_entity.pdbx_description
1 polymer ?
#
loop_
_entity_poly.entity_id
_entity_poly.type
_entity_poly.pdbx_seq_one_letter_code
_entity_poly.pdbx_strand_id
1 'polypeptide(L)'
;MAEIIPLTPAGAEAPAEPFRGGACKLHPQTMCPAFGALRVLTRIEGAQPAMVTDTGCLYGLTFVTHFYAARKSIVAPALGTAELSSGKVQEAANAAIAEAATAANTSFIPVISLCVAETAGLAEELLPKEVDGKPVILVRVPAYAIHSHPEAKDVALAAVMRRFVDTSGEHEPGTLALIGEVFPADPLLIDGVLRKMGGRVVTTLPGRHVDEIKQAGRAAAVAALHPFYRETIGVLRERGVAVVSGAPIGAEGSAAWLRAIGAALDLDEDVVERVAAEEEAAARGFLASKPLQGATILVSGYEGNEMLYARLLIEGGARVPYVSTSIGPSALTAADEAWLKAHGTEAVIYRKTLEDDQAAMARWSFDLVIGTTTLAAYAKEKGIPSVYYTNILSVRPLFLAGGMVASLSFVRDLLNRKPIYDRMLAFFEGDEGREANR
;
A
#
# COMPACT_ATOMS: atom_id res chain seq x y z
N MET A 1 51.00 21.58 24.34
CA MET A 1 49.89 22.06 23.48
C MET A 1 48.62 21.79 24.25
N ALA A 2 47.96 22.84 24.73
CA ALA A 2 46.72 22.71 25.49
C ALA A 2 45.57 22.38 24.52
N GLU A 3 44.84 21.30 24.79
CA GLU A 3 43.60 20.97 24.08
C GLU A 3 42.55 22.05 24.34
N ILE A 4 42.10 22.68 23.25
CA ILE A 4 40.96 23.58 23.27
C ILE A 4 39.70 22.71 23.36
N ILE A 5 39.11 22.65 24.54
CA ILE A 5 37.75 22.10 24.72
C ILE A 5 36.78 23.13 24.14
N PRO A 6 36.00 22.83 23.09
CA PRO A 6 35.01 23.76 22.59
C PRO A 6 33.90 23.93 23.62
N LEU A 7 33.72 25.16 24.09
CA LEU A 7 32.59 25.55 24.92
C LEU A 7 31.31 25.46 24.09
N THR A 8 30.48 24.45 24.37
CA THR A 8 29.10 24.40 23.88
C THR A 8 28.36 25.63 24.44
N PRO A 9 27.66 26.44 23.61
CA PRO A 9 26.89 27.56 24.12
C PRO A 9 25.81 27.06 25.08
N ALA A 10 25.80 27.58 26.31
CA ALA A 10 24.72 27.36 27.25
C ALA A 10 23.43 27.95 26.65
N GLY A 11 22.56 27.08 26.15
CA GLY A 11 21.32 27.46 25.47
C GLY A 11 20.96 26.62 24.23
N ALA A 12 21.82 25.72 23.78
CA ALA A 12 21.39 24.68 22.84
C ALA A 12 20.55 23.66 23.61
N GLU A 13 19.25 23.54 23.27
CA GLU A 13 18.43 22.41 23.71
C GLU A 13 19.22 21.12 23.44
N ALA A 14 19.32 20.25 24.45
CA ALA A 14 19.88 18.93 24.23
C ALA A 14 19.11 18.29 23.06
N PRO A 15 19.79 17.67 22.08
CA PRO A 15 19.09 17.04 20.97
C PRO A 15 18.06 16.07 21.55
N ALA A 16 16.79 16.25 21.15
CA ALA A 16 15.70 15.42 21.63
C ALA A 16 16.09 13.95 21.46
N GLU A 17 15.93 13.15 22.52
CA GLU A 17 16.32 11.74 22.48
C GLU A 17 15.65 11.07 21.28
N PRO A 18 16.39 10.32 20.43
CA PRO A 18 15.81 9.69 19.25
C PRO A 18 14.65 8.78 19.66
N PHE A 19 13.59 8.77 18.85
CA PHE A 19 12.44 7.91 19.11
C PHE A 19 12.89 6.45 19.21
N ARG A 20 12.51 5.80 20.31
CA ARG A 20 12.66 4.36 20.50
C ARG A 20 11.27 3.74 20.40
N GLY A 21 11.14 2.74 19.52
CA GLY A 21 9.92 1.95 19.39
C GLY A 21 9.56 1.18 20.65
N GLY A 22 8.49 0.40 20.57
CA GLY A 22 8.04 -0.44 21.68
C GLY A 22 9.14 -1.37 22.18
N ALA A 23 9.23 -1.56 23.50
CA ALA A 23 10.27 -2.40 24.12
C ALA A 23 10.20 -3.88 23.69
N CYS A 24 9.02 -4.34 23.23
CA CYS A 24 8.81 -5.67 22.70
C CYS A 24 8.57 -5.60 21.19
N LYS A 25 9.49 -6.13 20.38
CA LYS A 25 9.29 -6.25 18.92
C LYS A 25 8.51 -7.52 18.61
N LEU A 26 7.19 -7.40 18.62
CA LEU A 26 6.29 -8.44 18.13
C LEU A 26 6.30 -8.52 16.60
N HIS A 27 5.57 -9.50 16.04
CA HIS A 27 5.38 -9.60 14.60
C HIS A 27 4.78 -8.28 14.06
N PRO A 28 5.24 -7.78 12.89
CA PRO A 28 4.71 -6.57 12.28
C PRO A 28 3.18 -6.60 12.22
N GLN A 29 2.54 -5.46 12.50
CA GLN A 29 1.10 -5.35 12.47
C GLN A 29 0.62 -5.29 11.02
N THR A 30 0.31 -6.44 10.45
CA THR A 30 -0.22 -6.59 9.09
C THR A 30 -1.24 -7.74 9.05
N MET A 31 -2.08 -7.74 8.03
CA MET A 31 -2.78 -8.96 7.62
C MET A 31 -1.79 -9.99 7.03
N CYS A 32 -2.20 -11.25 6.98
CA CYS A 32 -1.45 -12.34 6.37
C CYS A 32 -1.09 -12.03 4.90
N PRO A 33 0.15 -12.27 4.44
CA PRO A 33 0.53 -12.16 3.03
C PRO A 33 -0.40 -12.84 2.03
N ALA A 34 -0.94 -14.01 2.37
CA ALA A 34 -1.90 -14.71 1.51
C ALA A 34 -3.16 -13.88 1.19
N PHE A 35 -3.61 -13.02 2.11
CA PHE A 35 -4.70 -12.10 1.82
C PHE A 35 -4.33 -11.11 0.71
N GLY A 36 -3.10 -10.60 0.69
CA GLY A 36 -2.61 -9.73 -0.38
C GLY A 36 -2.64 -10.41 -1.74
N ALA A 37 -2.13 -11.64 -1.81
CA ALA A 37 -2.17 -12.45 -3.03
C ALA A 37 -3.60 -12.74 -3.48
N LEU A 38 -4.46 -13.20 -2.58
CA LEU A 38 -5.88 -13.46 -2.87
C LEU A 38 -6.61 -12.20 -3.33
N ARG A 39 -6.34 -11.04 -2.72
CA ARG A 39 -6.94 -9.76 -3.09
C ARG A 39 -6.62 -9.35 -4.53
N VAL A 40 -5.43 -9.68 -5.04
CA VAL A 40 -5.08 -9.52 -6.46
C VAL A 40 -5.75 -10.61 -7.31
N LEU A 41 -5.49 -11.87 -7.00
CA LEU A 41 -5.81 -12.99 -7.87
C LEU A 41 -7.32 -13.25 -8.02
N THR A 42 -8.09 -13.05 -6.96
CA THR A 42 -9.55 -13.27 -7.00
C THR A 42 -10.30 -12.19 -7.79
N ARG A 43 -9.66 -11.04 -8.07
CA ARG A 43 -10.24 -9.96 -8.88
C ARG A 43 -10.00 -10.15 -10.37
N ILE A 44 -9.02 -10.96 -10.76
CA ILE A 44 -8.77 -11.30 -12.15
C ILE A 44 -9.84 -12.28 -12.61
N GLU A 45 -10.58 -11.91 -13.64
CA GLU A 45 -11.54 -12.74 -14.34
C GLU A 45 -10.80 -13.90 -15.02
N GLY A 46 -11.35 -15.10 -14.89
CA GLY A 46 -10.71 -16.32 -15.34
C GLY A 46 -9.57 -16.86 -14.47
N ALA A 47 -9.19 -16.20 -13.37
CA ALA A 47 -8.35 -16.81 -12.34
C ALA A 47 -9.22 -17.63 -11.37
N GLN A 48 -8.93 -18.92 -11.17
CA GLN A 48 -9.55 -19.73 -10.12
C GLN A 48 -8.50 -20.19 -9.10
N PRO A 49 -8.35 -19.50 -7.96
CA PRO A 49 -7.29 -19.82 -7.01
C PRO A 49 -7.46 -21.18 -6.34
N ALA A 50 -6.36 -21.93 -6.33
CA ALA A 50 -6.16 -23.13 -5.52
C ALA A 50 -5.21 -22.78 -4.37
N MET A 51 -5.77 -22.52 -3.18
CA MET A 51 -5.00 -22.14 -1.99
C MET A 51 -4.59 -23.39 -1.21
N VAL A 52 -3.30 -23.69 -1.18
CA VAL A 52 -2.75 -24.86 -0.48
C VAL A 52 -2.42 -24.46 0.95
N THR A 53 -3.29 -24.86 1.89
CA THR A 53 -3.16 -24.47 3.30
C THR A 53 -3.99 -25.37 4.22
N ASP A 54 -3.79 -25.25 5.53
CA ASP A 54 -4.62 -25.87 6.55
C ASP A 54 -6.01 -25.22 6.70
N THR A 55 -6.91 -25.91 7.40
CA THR A 55 -8.31 -25.48 7.62
C THR A 55 -8.44 -24.16 8.39
N GLY A 56 -7.50 -23.83 9.29
CA GLY A 56 -7.52 -22.59 10.06
C GLY A 56 -7.24 -21.37 9.19
N CYS A 57 -6.16 -21.42 8.42
CA CYS A 57 -5.85 -20.38 7.43
C CYS A 57 -6.95 -20.27 6.38
N LEU A 58 -7.50 -21.40 5.91
CA LEU A 58 -8.61 -21.42 4.95
C LEU A 58 -9.82 -20.64 5.45
N TYR A 59 -10.25 -20.88 6.70
CA TYR A 59 -11.38 -20.17 7.29
C TYR A 59 -11.14 -18.65 7.34
N GLY A 60 -10.03 -18.23 7.95
CA GLY A 60 -9.72 -16.81 8.13
C GLY A 60 -9.55 -16.07 6.82
N LEU A 61 -8.84 -16.66 5.86
CA LEU A 61 -8.57 -16.07 4.55
C LEU A 61 -9.81 -16.04 3.66
N THR A 62 -10.67 -17.06 3.73
CA THR A 62 -11.95 -17.05 3.01
C THR A 62 -12.80 -15.88 3.48
N PHE A 63 -12.96 -15.70 4.79
CA PHE A 63 -13.74 -14.60 5.36
C PHE A 63 -13.21 -13.22 4.91
N VAL A 64 -11.93 -12.93 5.19
CA VAL A 64 -11.36 -11.60 4.92
C VAL A 64 -11.30 -11.30 3.42
N THR A 65 -11.04 -12.32 2.58
CA THR A 65 -10.97 -12.10 1.13
C THR A 65 -12.36 -11.81 0.56
N HIS A 66 -13.42 -12.52 0.98
CA HIS A 66 -14.78 -12.22 0.52
C HIS A 66 -15.27 -10.86 1.02
N PHE A 67 -14.82 -10.41 2.20
CA PHE A 67 -15.13 -9.08 2.70
C PHE A 67 -14.53 -7.96 1.82
N TYR A 68 -13.31 -8.12 1.32
CA TYR A 68 -12.58 -7.05 0.61
C TYR A 68 -12.46 -7.19 -0.90
N ALA A 69 -12.57 -8.39 -1.47
CA ALA A 69 -12.11 -8.62 -2.84
C ALA A 69 -12.82 -9.76 -3.59
N ALA A 70 -12.95 -10.94 -3.00
CA ALA A 70 -13.38 -12.13 -3.71
C ALA A 70 -14.85 -12.07 -4.11
N ARG A 71 -15.10 -12.38 -5.38
CA ARG A 71 -16.45 -12.59 -5.95
C ARG A 71 -16.65 -14.05 -6.39
N LYS A 72 -15.77 -14.94 -5.95
CA LYS A 72 -15.70 -16.34 -6.34
C LYS A 72 -15.14 -17.17 -5.20
N SER A 73 -15.51 -18.45 -5.18
CA SER A 73 -15.00 -19.40 -4.20
C SER A 73 -13.49 -19.56 -4.31
N ILE A 74 -12.84 -19.83 -3.18
CA ILE A 74 -11.43 -20.22 -3.11
C ILE A 74 -11.41 -21.74 -2.95
N VAL A 75 -10.74 -22.44 -3.86
CA VAL A 75 -10.58 -23.90 -3.77
C VAL A 75 -9.37 -24.16 -2.88
N ALA A 76 -9.49 -25.11 -1.96
CA ALA A 76 -8.40 -25.48 -1.07
C ALA A 76 -8.52 -26.96 -0.68
N PRO A 77 -7.40 -27.66 -0.48
CA PRO A 77 -7.44 -28.98 0.12
C PRO A 77 -7.82 -28.87 1.60
N ALA A 78 -8.50 -29.90 2.12
CA ALA A 78 -8.78 -30.01 3.54
C ALA A 78 -7.56 -30.59 4.28
N LEU A 79 -6.54 -29.77 4.49
CA LEU A 79 -5.35 -30.18 5.24
C LEU A 79 -5.58 -29.99 6.75
N GLY A 80 -5.82 -31.09 7.46
CA GLY A 80 -5.77 -31.17 8.91
C GLY A 80 -4.46 -31.76 9.41
N THR A 81 -4.35 -32.00 10.72
CA THR A 81 -3.16 -32.57 11.34
C THR A 81 -2.78 -33.94 10.77
N ALA A 82 -3.77 -34.79 10.52
CA ALA A 82 -3.55 -36.13 9.97
C ALA A 82 -3.01 -36.08 8.54
N GLU A 83 -3.61 -35.24 7.68
CA GLU A 83 -3.21 -35.08 6.29
C GLU A 83 -1.79 -34.51 6.18
N LEU A 84 -1.47 -33.48 6.97
CA LEU A 84 -0.13 -32.89 7.01
C LEU A 84 0.92 -33.89 7.49
N SER A 85 0.60 -34.69 8.50
CA SER A 85 1.52 -35.70 9.04
C SER A 85 1.72 -36.89 8.10
N SER A 86 0.78 -37.11 7.18
CA SER A 86 0.85 -38.20 6.20
C SER A 86 1.79 -37.92 5.02
N GLY A 87 2.31 -36.69 4.90
CA GLY A 87 3.18 -36.28 3.80
C GLY A 87 2.46 -36.03 2.46
N LYS A 88 1.12 -36.03 2.46
CA LYS A 88 0.29 -35.97 1.24
C LYS A 88 -0.04 -34.56 0.76
N VAL A 89 0.80 -33.57 1.09
CA VAL A 89 0.55 -32.18 0.72
C VAL A 89 0.59 -31.99 -0.80
N GLN A 90 1.42 -32.75 -1.51
CA GLN A 90 1.53 -32.70 -2.97
C GLN A 90 0.25 -33.20 -3.64
N GLU A 91 -0.24 -34.37 -3.26
CA GLU A 91 -1.46 -34.97 -3.81
C GLU A 91 -2.68 -34.11 -3.50
N ALA A 92 -2.74 -33.55 -2.29
CA ALA A 92 -3.79 -32.64 -1.89
C ALA A 92 -3.78 -31.33 -2.70
N ALA A 93 -2.60 -30.76 -2.97
CA ALA A 93 -2.45 -29.60 -3.84
C ALA A 93 -2.91 -29.92 -5.27
N ASN A 94 -2.47 -31.06 -5.83
CA ASN A 94 -2.85 -31.48 -7.17
C ASN A 94 -4.37 -31.74 -7.28
N ALA A 95 -5.01 -32.30 -6.25
CA ALA A 95 -6.46 -32.46 -6.20
C ALA A 95 -7.19 -31.10 -6.17
N ALA A 96 -6.71 -30.14 -5.37
CA ALA A 96 -7.27 -28.80 -5.34
C ALA A 96 -7.11 -28.05 -6.68
N ILE A 97 -5.99 -28.27 -7.39
CA ILE A 97 -5.77 -27.73 -8.74
C ILE A 97 -6.74 -28.33 -9.74
N ALA A 98 -6.92 -29.65 -9.72
CA ALA A 98 -7.87 -30.34 -10.58
C ALA A 98 -9.31 -29.83 -10.33
N GLU A 99 -9.70 -29.65 -9.07
CA GLU A 99 -11.02 -29.10 -8.72
C GLU A 99 -11.16 -27.64 -9.21
N ALA A 100 -10.14 -26.80 -9.02
CA ALA A 100 -10.13 -25.43 -9.53
C ALA A 100 -10.26 -25.37 -11.06
N ALA A 101 -9.75 -26.36 -11.77
CA ALA A 101 -9.89 -26.47 -13.22
C ALA A 101 -11.34 -26.73 -13.65
N THR A 102 -12.21 -27.32 -12.82
CA THR A 102 -13.60 -27.60 -13.18
C THR A 102 -14.49 -26.37 -13.16
N ALA A 103 -14.08 -25.30 -12.47
CA ALA A 103 -14.85 -24.08 -12.34
C ALA A 103 -15.10 -23.43 -13.72
N ALA A 104 -16.33 -22.93 -13.90
CA ALA A 104 -16.74 -22.27 -15.13
C ALA A 104 -15.93 -20.98 -15.35
N ASN A 105 -15.65 -20.67 -16.62
CA ASN A 105 -14.90 -19.49 -17.05
C ASN A 105 -13.44 -19.40 -16.52
N THR A 106 -12.86 -20.49 -16.00
CA THR A 106 -11.44 -20.53 -15.61
C THR A 106 -10.54 -20.54 -16.84
N SER A 107 -9.64 -19.56 -16.92
CA SER A 107 -8.58 -19.42 -17.92
C SER A 107 -7.19 -19.78 -17.37
N PHE A 108 -6.97 -19.66 -16.05
CA PHE A 108 -5.73 -20.09 -15.39
C PHE A 108 -5.94 -20.34 -13.90
N ILE A 109 -5.03 -21.10 -13.30
CA ILE A 109 -5.13 -21.56 -11.91
C ILE A 109 -3.91 -21.06 -11.12
N PRO A 110 -4.04 -19.98 -10.33
CA PRO A 110 -2.99 -19.60 -9.41
C PRO A 110 -3.00 -20.52 -8.18
N VAL A 111 -1.88 -21.20 -7.95
CA VAL A 111 -1.64 -22.06 -6.78
C VAL A 111 -1.01 -21.20 -5.69
N ILE A 112 -1.80 -20.85 -4.68
CA ILE A 112 -1.34 -19.97 -3.60
C ILE A 112 -0.79 -20.84 -2.47
N SER A 113 0.53 -20.87 -2.33
CA SER A 113 1.23 -21.67 -1.32
C SER A 113 1.51 -20.85 -0.05
N LEU A 114 1.06 -21.37 1.10
CA LEU A 114 1.12 -20.71 2.41
C LEU A 114 2.14 -21.37 3.34
N CYS A 115 2.33 -20.80 4.55
CA CYS A 115 3.31 -21.25 5.55
C CYS A 115 3.32 -22.76 5.75
N VAL A 116 2.14 -23.38 5.86
CA VAL A 116 2.00 -24.81 6.15
C VAL A 116 2.41 -25.64 4.93
N ALA A 117 1.98 -25.27 3.73
CA ALA A 117 2.33 -25.98 2.51
C ALA A 117 3.84 -25.91 2.23
N GLU A 118 4.43 -24.73 2.43
CA GLU A 118 5.86 -24.50 2.27
C GLU A 118 6.69 -25.28 3.29
N THR A 119 6.29 -25.25 4.57
CA THR A 119 6.96 -26.01 5.64
C THR A 119 6.82 -27.51 5.43
N ALA A 120 5.69 -27.98 4.91
CA ALA A 120 5.44 -29.38 4.63
C ALA A 120 6.11 -29.88 3.34
N GLY A 121 6.82 -29.01 2.61
CA GLY A 121 7.63 -29.39 1.46
C GLY A 121 6.86 -29.51 0.15
N LEU A 122 5.86 -28.65 -0.10
CA LEU A 122 5.23 -28.56 -1.42
C LEU A 122 6.30 -28.30 -2.51
N ALA A 123 6.40 -29.19 -3.49
CA ALA A 123 7.43 -29.15 -4.53
C ALA A 123 6.86 -28.59 -5.84
N GLU A 124 7.47 -27.51 -6.35
CA GLU A 124 7.00 -26.83 -7.58
C GLU A 124 7.11 -27.71 -8.82
N GLU A 125 8.15 -28.53 -8.89
CA GLU A 125 8.43 -29.47 -9.98
C GLU A 125 7.39 -30.58 -10.10
N LEU A 126 6.65 -30.86 -9.02
CA LEU A 126 5.59 -31.87 -8.97
C LEU A 126 4.18 -31.30 -9.18
N LEU A 127 4.06 -29.97 -9.29
CA LEU A 127 2.80 -29.34 -9.69
C LEU A 127 2.61 -29.47 -11.20
N PRO A 128 1.38 -29.78 -11.68
CA PRO A 128 1.09 -29.73 -13.10
C PRO A 128 1.37 -28.31 -13.61
N LYS A 129 1.97 -28.18 -14.81
CA LYS A 129 2.16 -26.88 -15.45
C LYS A 129 0.89 -26.37 -16.14
N GLU A 130 0.00 -27.29 -16.48
CA GLU A 130 -1.27 -27.03 -17.16
C GLU A 130 -2.30 -28.13 -16.82
N VAL A 131 -3.58 -27.76 -16.73
CA VAL A 131 -4.71 -28.70 -16.62
C VAL A 131 -5.82 -28.24 -17.56
N ASP A 132 -6.31 -29.11 -18.45
CA ASP A 132 -7.35 -28.79 -19.45
C ASP A 132 -7.09 -27.51 -20.27
N GLY A 133 -5.84 -27.28 -20.70
CA GLY A 133 -5.45 -26.08 -21.44
C GLY A 133 -5.25 -24.83 -20.58
N LYS A 134 -5.42 -24.93 -19.25
CA LYS A 134 -5.36 -23.80 -18.31
C LYS A 134 -4.00 -23.81 -17.60
N PRO A 135 -3.14 -22.78 -17.79
CA PRO A 135 -1.85 -22.73 -17.12
C PRO A 135 -2.01 -22.68 -15.59
N VAL A 136 -1.11 -23.37 -14.92
CA VAL A 136 -1.00 -23.41 -13.46
C VAL A 136 0.18 -22.54 -13.04
N ILE A 137 -0.06 -21.58 -12.16
CA ILE A 137 0.92 -20.56 -11.77
C ILE A 137 1.14 -20.62 -10.27
N LEU A 138 2.33 -21.03 -9.82
CA LEU A 138 2.67 -21.04 -8.40
C LEU A 138 2.89 -19.61 -7.88
N VAL A 139 2.25 -19.30 -6.75
CA VAL A 139 2.36 -18.03 -6.02
C VAL A 139 2.73 -18.34 -4.57
N ARG A 140 4.01 -18.20 -4.22
CA ARG A 140 4.52 -18.52 -2.87
C ARG A 140 4.44 -17.29 -1.98
N VAL A 141 3.58 -17.34 -0.98
CA VAL A 141 3.37 -16.22 -0.04
C VAL A 141 3.30 -16.67 1.43
N PRO A 142 4.29 -17.45 1.92
CA PRO A 142 4.35 -17.78 3.34
C PRO A 142 4.59 -16.50 4.17
N ALA A 143 3.85 -16.38 5.27
CA ALA A 143 3.87 -15.21 6.14
C ALA A 143 5.27 -14.92 6.73
N TYR A 144 6.04 -15.98 7.00
CA TYR A 144 7.40 -15.84 7.52
C TYR A 144 8.42 -15.31 6.50
N ALA A 145 8.09 -15.24 5.20
CA ALA A 145 9.01 -14.75 4.17
C ALA A 145 8.60 -13.38 3.58
N ILE A 146 7.30 -13.18 3.33
CA ILE A 146 6.82 -11.96 2.64
C ILE A 146 6.45 -10.84 3.62
N HIS A 147 6.29 -11.14 4.92
CA HIS A 147 6.17 -10.21 6.05
C HIS A 147 5.07 -9.12 6.01
N SER A 148 4.45 -8.84 4.86
CA SER A 148 3.29 -7.94 4.73
C SER A 148 2.39 -8.33 3.56
N HIS A 149 1.10 -8.00 3.70
CA HIS A 149 0.16 -8.26 2.62
C HIS A 149 0.31 -7.34 1.40
N PRO A 150 0.76 -6.06 1.48
CA PRO A 150 1.01 -5.27 0.28
C PRO A 150 2.14 -5.86 -0.58
N GLU A 151 3.24 -6.31 0.03
CA GLU A 151 4.33 -6.95 -0.72
C GLU A 151 3.90 -8.28 -1.35
N ALA A 152 2.95 -9.00 -0.73
CA ALA A 152 2.36 -10.18 -1.35
C ALA A 152 1.49 -9.85 -2.57
N LYS A 153 0.93 -8.64 -2.67
CA LYS A 153 0.25 -8.17 -3.90
C LYS A 153 1.27 -8.09 -5.05
N ASP A 154 2.48 -7.63 -4.76
CA ASP A 154 3.59 -7.55 -5.73
C ASP A 154 4.02 -8.95 -6.19
N VAL A 155 4.29 -9.87 -5.25
CA VAL A 155 4.65 -11.27 -5.57
C VAL A 155 3.58 -11.94 -6.43
N ALA A 156 2.30 -11.79 -6.06
CA ALA A 156 1.20 -12.40 -6.79
C ALA A 156 1.03 -11.83 -8.20
N LEU A 157 1.11 -10.50 -8.34
CA LEU A 157 1.00 -9.85 -9.63
C LEU A 157 2.20 -10.22 -10.52
N ALA A 158 3.43 -10.18 -10.00
CA ALA A 158 4.63 -10.55 -10.72
C ALA A 158 4.58 -12.01 -11.22
N ALA A 159 4.12 -12.96 -10.39
CA ALA A 159 3.99 -14.36 -10.78
C ALA A 159 3.04 -14.55 -11.98
N VAL A 160 1.88 -13.87 -11.97
CA VAL A 160 0.93 -13.90 -13.10
C VAL A 160 1.52 -13.18 -14.31
N MET A 161 2.19 -12.05 -14.12
CA MET A 161 2.80 -11.28 -15.20
C MET A 161 3.89 -12.05 -15.92
N ARG A 162 4.74 -12.81 -15.20
CA ARG A 162 5.78 -13.64 -15.84
C ARG A 162 5.19 -14.65 -16.84
N ARG A 163 3.94 -15.08 -16.63
CA ARG A 163 3.25 -16.01 -17.53
C ARG A 163 2.56 -15.34 -18.72
N PHE A 164 2.04 -14.13 -18.53
CA PHE A 164 1.11 -13.50 -19.47
C PHE A 164 1.57 -12.19 -20.09
N VAL A 165 2.67 -11.59 -19.61
CA VAL A 165 3.21 -10.39 -20.24
C VAL A 165 3.53 -10.70 -21.70
N ASP A 166 3.03 -9.86 -22.60
CA ASP A 166 3.28 -10.00 -24.02
C ASP A 166 4.71 -9.53 -24.33
N THR A 167 5.44 -10.34 -25.07
CA THR A 167 6.82 -10.08 -25.48
C THR A 167 6.94 -9.94 -27.00
N SER A 168 5.81 -10.00 -27.70
CA SER A 168 5.72 -9.99 -29.15
C SER A 168 5.12 -8.68 -29.63
N GLY A 169 5.97 -7.70 -29.87
CA GLY A 169 5.55 -6.41 -30.43
C GLY A 169 6.43 -5.26 -29.98
N GLU A 170 6.36 -4.16 -30.72
CA GLU A 170 6.96 -2.90 -30.31
C GLU A 170 6.12 -2.24 -29.21
N HIS A 171 6.79 -1.46 -28.35
CA HIS A 171 6.10 -0.63 -27.38
C HIS A 171 5.27 0.44 -28.10
N GLU A 172 4.07 0.71 -27.59
CA GLU A 172 3.17 1.72 -28.12
C GLU A 172 3.60 3.11 -27.66
N PRO A 173 4.02 4.03 -28.55
CA PRO A 173 4.46 5.38 -28.16
C PRO A 173 3.37 6.16 -27.40
N GLY A 174 3.78 7.02 -26.46
CA GLY A 174 2.86 7.87 -25.70
C GLY A 174 1.92 7.12 -24.74
N THR A 175 2.21 5.85 -24.42
CA THR A 175 1.36 5.04 -23.54
C THR A 175 1.98 4.73 -22.17
N LEU A 176 1.19 4.89 -21.12
CA LEU A 176 1.57 4.62 -19.74
C LEU A 176 0.76 3.46 -19.16
N ALA A 177 1.44 2.49 -18.56
CA ALA A 177 0.81 1.55 -17.64
C ALA A 177 0.97 2.03 -16.20
N LEU A 178 -0.08 1.89 -15.38
CA LEU A 178 -0.01 2.18 -13.95
C LEU A 178 0.05 0.88 -13.15
N ILE A 179 0.85 0.85 -12.08
CA ILE A 179 0.85 -0.24 -11.10
C ILE A 179 0.48 0.33 -9.74
N GLY A 180 -0.62 -0.14 -9.17
CA GLY A 180 -1.11 0.26 -7.87
C GLY A 180 -2.57 -0.10 -7.70
N GLU A 181 -2.90 -0.71 -6.57
CA GLU A 181 -4.29 -0.90 -6.18
C GLU A 181 -4.85 0.41 -5.59
N VAL A 182 -5.18 1.34 -6.46
CA VAL A 182 -5.59 2.71 -6.13
C VAL A 182 -7.10 2.89 -6.19
N PHE A 183 -7.61 4.04 -5.76
CA PHE A 183 -9.04 4.32 -5.82
C PHE A 183 -9.48 4.46 -7.30
N PRO A 184 -10.66 3.96 -7.73
CA PRO A 184 -11.03 3.93 -9.16
C PRO A 184 -11.05 5.28 -9.88
N ALA A 185 -11.22 6.39 -9.16
CA ALA A 185 -11.15 7.72 -9.76
C ALA A 185 -9.71 8.16 -10.08
N ASP A 186 -8.71 7.67 -9.35
CA ASP A 186 -7.32 8.10 -9.50
C ASP A 186 -6.75 7.80 -10.92
N PRO A 187 -6.87 6.58 -11.49
CA PRO A 187 -6.41 6.34 -12.86
C PRO A 187 -7.12 7.20 -13.90
N LEU A 188 -8.41 7.51 -13.68
CA LEU A 188 -9.19 8.37 -14.60
C LEU A 188 -8.71 9.82 -14.55
N LEU A 189 -8.37 10.33 -13.36
CA LEU A 189 -7.78 11.66 -13.18
C LEU A 189 -6.40 11.72 -13.84
N ILE A 190 -5.56 10.71 -13.62
CA ILE A 190 -4.23 10.61 -14.23
C ILE A 190 -4.35 10.54 -15.76
N ASP A 191 -5.22 9.71 -16.33
CA ASP A 191 -5.46 9.64 -17.78
C ASP A 191 -5.93 10.98 -18.34
N GLY A 192 -6.84 11.67 -17.65
CA GLY A 192 -7.35 12.97 -18.05
C GLY A 192 -6.26 14.04 -18.13
N VAL A 193 -5.31 14.07 -17.19
CA VAL A 193 -4.15 14.98 -17.24
C VAL A 193 -3.16 14.55 -18.32
N LEU A 194 -2.86 13.25 -18.42
CA LEU A 194 -1.90 12.73 -19.39
C LEU A 194 -2.34 12.96 -20.84
N ARG A 195 -3.65 12.89 -21.13
CA ARG A 195 -4.22 13.25 -22.44
C ARG A 195 -3.95 14.69 -22.85
N LYS A 196 -3.90 15.62 -21.90
CA LYS A 196 -3.54 17.03 -22.18
C LYS A 196 -2.08 17.17 -22.59
N MET A 197 -1.21 16.26 -22.11
CA MET A 197 0.21 16.18 -22.46
C MET A 197 0.47 15.47 -23.80
N GLY A 198 -0.55 14.84 -24.40
CA GLY A 198 -0.43 14.03 -25.61
C GLY A 198 -0.19 12.53 -25.36
N GLY A 199 -0.20 12.08 -24.11
CA GLY A 199 -0.12 10.66 -23.75
C GLY A 199 -1.48 10.06 -23.37
N ARG A 200 -1.49 8.80 -22.93
CA ARG A 200 -2.67 8.15 -22.33
C ARG A 200 -2.28 7.00 -21.41
N VAL A 201 -3.15 6.70 -20.44
CA VAL A 201 -3.06 5.46 -19.67
C VAL A 201 -3.64 4.33 -20.53
N VAL A 202 -2.85 3.29 -20.79
CA VAL A 202 -3.32 2.09 -21.50
C VAL A 202 -4.04 1.13 -20.57
N THR A 203 -3.54 0.98 -19.34
CA THR A 203 -4.05 0.03 -18.37
C THR A 203 -3.58 0.34 -16.96
N THR A 204 -4.26 -0.21 -15.95
CA THR A 204 -3.88 -0.13 -14.54
C THR A 204 -3.86 -1.53 -13.95
N LEU A 205 -2.72 -1.90 -13.35
CA LEU A 205 -2.52 -3.18 -12.71
C LEU A 205 -2.55 -3.05 -11.17
N PRO A 206 -3.11 -4.02 -10.43
CA PRO A 206 -3.74 -5.25 -10.93
C PRO A 206 -5.08 -4.96 -11.64
N GLY A 207 -5.21 -5.50 -12.86
CA GLY A 207 -6.42 -5.37 -13.69
C GLY A 207 -7.46 -6.44 -13.39
N ARG A 208 -8.58 -6.38 -14.10
CA ARG A 208 -9.64 -7.39 -14.10
C ARG A 208 -9.39 -8.51 -15.10
N HIS A 209 -8.62 -8.27 -16.16
CA HIS A 209 -8.42 -9.23 -17.24
C HIS A 209 -6.94 -9.46 -17.51
N VAL A 210 -6.60 -10.67 -17.95
CA VAL A 210 -5.23 -11.01 -18.34
C VAL A 210 -4.75 -10.17 -19.52
N ASP A 211 -5.65 -9.71 -20.39
CA ASP A 211 -5.29 -8.84 -21.52
C ASP A 211 -4.73 -7.48 -21.08
N GLU A 212 -5.11 -6.99 -19.89
CA GLU A 212 -4.52 -5.78 -19.31
C GLU A 212 -3.04 -6.00 -18.93
N ILE A 213 -2.67 -7.21 -18.50
CA ILE A 213 -1.26 -7.56 -18.26
C ILE A 213 -0.47 -7.55 -19.58
N LYS A 214 -1.06 -8.03 -20.67
CA LYS A 214 -0.44 -7.97 -22.00
C LYS A 214 -0.23 -6.53 -22.46
N GLN A 215 -1.25 -5.68 -22.27
CA GLN A 215 -1.17 -4.25 -22.59
C GLN A 215 -0.07 -3.55 -21.78
N ALA A 216 0.09 -3.89 -20.50
CA ALA A 216 1.17 -3.32 -19.69
C ALA A 216 2.57 -3.67 -20.22
N GLY A 217 2.74 -4.88 -20.78
CA GLY A 217 3.99 -5.29 -21.44
C GLY A 217 4.31 -4.53 -22.73
N ARG A 218 3.30 -3.91 -23.36
CA ARG A 218 3.44 -3.12 -24.60
C ARG A 218 3.43 -1.61 -24.36
N ALA A 219 3.31 -1.15 -23.10
CA ALA A 219 3.36 0.26 -22.79
C ALA A 219 4.77 0.84 -23.03
N ALA A 220 4.87 2.11 -23.42
CA ALA A 220 6.17 2.78 -23.52
C ALA A 220 6.83 2.93 -22.16
N ALA A 221 6.04 3.27 -21.14
CA ALA A 221 6.51 3.36 -19.76
C ALA A 221 5.51 2.76 -18.76
N VAL A 222 6.00 2.46 -17.57
CA VAL A 222 5.21 2.06 -16.41
C VAL A 222 5.53 2.93 -15.20
N ALA A 223 4.50 3.29 -14.44
CA ALA A 223 4.66 4.00 -13.17
C ALA A 223 4.02 3.21 -12.02
N ALA A 224 4.81 2.92 -10.99
CA ALA A 224 4.30 2.29 -9.77
C ALA A 224 3.89 3.34 -8.75
N LEU A 225 2.58 3.46 -8.53
CA LEU A 225 1.95 4.42 -7.63
C LEU A 225 2.07 4.03 -6.15
N HIS A 226 2.38 2.76 -5.87
CA HIS A 226 2.67 2.27 -4.52
C HIS A 226 4.12 1.79 -4.40
N PRO A 227 4.82 2.13 -3.30
CA PRO A 227 6.27 1.97 -3.17
C PRO A 227 6.71 0.56 -2.73
N PHE A 228 5.97 -0.48 -3.12
CA PHE A 228 6.27 -1.89 -2.78
C PHE A 228 6.23 -2.83 -3.99
N TYR A 229 5.88 -2.35 -5.20
CA TYR A 229 5.84 -3.16 -6.41
C TYR A 229 7.23 -3.38 -7.03
N ARG A 230 8.09 -4.15 -6.37
CA ARG A 230 9.49 -4.35 -6.78
C ARG A 230 9.61 -5.41 -7.87
N GLU A 231 9.00 -6.57 -7.66
CA GLU A 231 9.06 -7.70 -8.58
C GLU A 231 8.28 -7.41 -9.86
N THR A 232 7.10 -6.81 -9.73
CA THR A 232 6.24 -6.43 -10.85
C THR A 232 6.95 -5.46 -11.80
N ILE A 233 7.58 -4.42 -11.24
CA ILE A 233 8.42 -3.50 -12.01
C ILE A 233 9.61 -4.23 -12.62
N GLY A 234 10.24 -5.14 -11.87
CA GLY A 234 11.34 -5.98 -12.34
C GLY A 234 10.98 -6.76 -13.60
N VAL A 235 9.81 -7.41 -13.61
CA VAL A 235 9.28 -8.14 -14.77
C VAL A 235 9.18 -7.23 -15.99
N LEU A 236 8.63 -6.02 -15.85
CA LEU A 236 8.50 -5.09 -16.99
C LEU A 236 9.85 -4.52 -17.44
N ARG A 237 10.75 -4.23 -16.50
CA ARG A 237 12.11 -3.75 -16.80
C ARG A 237 12.91 -4.81 -17.56
N GLU A 238 12.81 -6.08 -17.18
CA GLU A 238 13.40 -7.22 -17.91
C GLU A 238 12.90 -7.30 -19.36
N ARG A 239 11.74 -6.70 -19.66
CA ARG A 239 11.15 -6.60 -21.02
C ARG A 239 11.46 -5.28 -21.73
N GLY A 240 12.25 -4.39 -21.12
CA GLY A 240 12.64 -3.12 -21.72
C GLY A 240 11.62 -1.99 -21.56
N VAL A 241 10.53 -2.19 -20.81
CA VAL A 241 9.58 -1.12 -20.51
C VAL A 241 10.25 -0.10 -19.59
N ALA A 242 10.18 1.19 -19.94
CA ALA A 242 10.74 2.25 -19.13
C ALA A 242 10.00 2.35 -17.79
N VAL A 243 10.72 2.58 -16.69
CA VAL A 243 10.13 2.63 -15.34
C VAL A 243 10.25 4.04 -14.80
N VAL A 244 9.11 4.65 -14.47
CA VAL A 244 9.04 5.92 -13.75
C VAL A 244 8.73 5.63 -12.28
N SER A 245 9.59 6.12 -11.39
CA SER A 245 9.45 5.95 -9.94
C SER A 245 8.63 7.08 -9.31
N GLY A 246 8.03 6.78 -8.16
CA GLY A 246 7.26 7.75 -7.38
C GLY A 246 5.82 7.86 -7.85
N ALA A 247 5.07 8.71 -7.15
CA ALA A 247 3.65 8.93 -7.40
C ALA A 247 3.31 10.42 -7.39
N PRO A 248 2.25 10.85 -8.09
CA PRO A 248 1.88 12.26 -8.21
C PRO A 248 1.17 12.74 -6.94
N ILE A 249 1.95 13.01 -5.89
CA ILE A 249 1.49 13.42 -4.57
C ILE A 249 1.95 14.84 -4.26
N GLY A 250 1.03 15.67 -3.78
CA GLY A 250 1.34 17.04 -3.38
C GLY A 250 1.59 17.96 -4.58
N ALA A 251 1.74 19.25 -4.32
CA ALA A 251 1.84 20.24 -5.41
C ALA A 251 3.11 20.03 -6.26
N GLU A 252 4.27 20.01 -5.60
CA GLU A 252 5.56 19.86 -6.28
C GLU A 252 5.79 18.42 -6.76
N GLY A 253 5.35 17.44 -5.97
CA GLY A 253 5.52 16.02 -6.31
C GLY A 253 4.69 15.62 -7.52
N SER A 254 3.43 16.10 -7.62
CA SER A 254 2.61 15.88 -8.82
C SER A 254 3.23 16.51 -10.07
N ALA A 255 3.69 17.76 -10.01
CA ALA A 255 4.32 18.43 -11.15
C ALA A 255 5.62 17.74 -11.59
N ALA A 256 6.49 17.39 -10.64
CA ALA A 256 7.72 16.65 -10.93
C ALA A 256 7.45 15.28 -11.54
N TRP A 257 6.42 14.57 -11.05
CA TRP A 257 6.02 13.28 -11.59
C TRP A 257 5.50 13.41 -13.04
N LEU A 258 4.68 14.42 -13.34
CA LEU A 258 4.20 14.67 -14.70
C LEU A 258 5.34 14.97 -15.68
N ARG A 259 6.35 15.76 -15.27
CA ARG A 259 7.56 15.99 -16.07
C ARG A 259 8.33 14.69 -16.34
N ALA A 260 8.51 13.86 -15.32
CA ALA A 260 9.18 12.57 -15.48
C ALA A 260 8.43 11.62 -16.44
N ILE A 261 7.10 11.61 -16.38
CA ILE A 261 6.26 10.86 -17.33
C ILE A 261 6.39 11.43 -18.74
N GLY A 262 6.34 12.75 -18.90
CA GLY A 262 6.52 13.41 -20.21
C GLY A 262 7.84 13.02 -20.88
N ALA A 263 8.93 13.05 -20.13
CA ALA A 263 10.24 12.61 -20.61
C ALA A 263 10.28 11.11 -20.96
N ALA A 264 9.69 10.24 -20.12
CA ALA A 264 9.68 8.80 -20.37
C ALA A 264 8.83 8.38 -21.57
N LEU A 265 7.84 9.20 -21.93
CA LEU A 265 6.92 8.97 -23.04
C LEU A 265 7.29 9.73 -24.32
N ASP A 266 8.40 10.50 -24.31
CA ASP A 266 8.85 11.36 -25.41
C ASP A 266 7.75 12.34 -25.89
N LEU A 267 7.12 13.02 -24.93
CA LEU A 267 6.07 14.01 -25.19
C LEU A 267 6.67 15.42 -25.36
N ASP A 268 5.89 16.31 -25.98
CA ASP A 268 6.26 17.71 -26.18
C ASP A 268 6.52 18.43 -24.84
N GLU A 269 7.75 18.89 -24.64
CA GLU A 269 8.23 19.46 -23.39
C GLU A 269 7.45 20.74 -22.98
N ASP A 270 7.11 21.60 -23.94
CA ASP A 270 6.36 22.84 -23.69
C ASP A 270 4.92 22.55 -23.25
N VAL A 271 4.30 21.52 -23.82
CA VAL A 271 2.98 21.05 -23.40
C VAL A 271 3.05 20.43 -22.00
N VAL A 272 4.05 19.58 -21.75
CA VAL A 272 4.27 18.92 -20.45
C VAL A 272 4.46 19.95 -19.34
N GLU A 273 5.33 20.94 -19.56
CA GLU A 273 5.60 21.98 -18.56
C GLU A 273 4.36 22.80 -18.24
N ARG A 274 3.60 23.21 -19.27
CA ARG A 274 2.35 23.94 -19.07
C ARG A 274 1.35 23.15 -18.22
N VAL A 275 1.14 21.86 -18.54
CA VAL A 275 0.19 21.01 -17.80
C VAL A 275 0.67 20.76 -16.37
N ALA A 276 1.97 20.53 -16.16
CA ALA A 276 2.55 20.37 -14.82
C ALA A 276 2.40 21.64 -13.98
N ALA A 277 2.62 22.82 -14.56
CA ALA A 277 2.45 24.11 -13.88
C ALA A 277 0.98 24.42 -13.54
N GLU A 278 0.03 24.10 -14.45
CA GLU A 278 -1.41 24.20 -14.18
C GLU A 278 -1.83 23.32 -13.00
N GLU A 279 -1.33 22.09 -12.97
CA GLU A 279 -1.60 21.12 -11.90
C GLU A 279 -1.04 21.60 -10.56
N GLU A 280 0.20 22.09 -10.55
CA GLU A 280 0.84 22.67 -9.36
C GLU A 280 0.06 23.88 -8.84
N ALA A 281 -0.35 24.79 -9.74
CA ALA A 281 -1.10 25.98 -9.39
C ALA A 281 -2.46 25.64 -8.77
N ALA A 282 -3.17 24.65 -9.32
CA ALA A 282 -4.43 24.15 -8.76
C ALA A 282 -4.24 23.58 -7.35
N ALA A 283 -3.18 22.80 -7.14
CA ALA A 283 -2.85 22.25 -5.84
C ALA A 283 -2.52 23.35 -4.83
N ARG A 284 -1.59 24.27 -5.15
CA ARG A 284 -1.19 25.37 -4.26
C ARG A 284 -2.35 26.29 -3.92
N GLY A 285 -3.24 26.57 -4.87
CA GLY A 285 -4.45 27.37 -4.64
C GLY A 285 -5.34 26.77 -3.55
N PHE A 286 -5.53 25.45 -3.56
CA PHE A 286 -6.29 24.77 -2.50
C PHE A 286 -5.56 24.84 -1.15
N LEU A 287 -4.26 24.50 -1.11
CA LEU A 287 -3.46 24.50 0.11
C LEU A 287 -3.47 25.86 0.82
N ALA A 288 -3.34 26.96 0.05
CA ALA A 288 -3.39 28.32 0.58
C ALA A 288 -4.77 28.69 1.15
N SER A 289 -5.85 28.15 0.58
CA SER A 289 -7.22 28.49 0.99
C SER A 289 -7.68 27.77 2.27
N LYS A 290 -7.16 26.58 2.51
CA LYS A 290 -7.77 25.59 3.42
C LYS A 290 -6.71 24.74 4.16
N PRO A 291 -5.77 25.35 4.90
CA PRO A 291 -4.72 24.61 5.61
C PRO A 291 -5.29 23.79 6.78
N LEU A 292 -4.56 22.76 7.20
CA LEU A 292 -4.81 21.95 8.41
C LEU A 292 -4.36 22.63 9.72
N GLN A 293 -4.02 23.93 9.66
CA GLN A 293 -3.81 24.82 10.81
C GLN A 293 -2.78 24.32 11.84
N GLY A 294 -1.75 23.59 11.42
CA GLY A 294 -0.71 23.09 12.32
C GLY A 294 -1.13 21.88 13.16
N ALA A 295 -2.27 21.23 12.86
CA ALA A 295 -2.72 20.04 13.58
C ALA A 295 -1.65 18.96 13.60
N THR A 296 -1.43 18.31 14.75
CA THR A 296 -0.48 17.21 14.89
C THR A 296 -1.18 15.88 14.64
N ILE A 297 -0.75 15.14 13.62
CA ILE A 297 -1.42 13.93 13.14
C ILE A 297 -0.47 12.73 13.20
N LEU A 298 -0.96 11.60 13.73
CA LEU A 298 -0.29 10.31 13.65
C LEU A 298 -0.79 9.57 12.41
N VAL A 299 0.12 9.04 11.58
CA VAL A 299 -0.22 8.19 10.44
C VAL A 299 0.37 6.80 10.61
N SER A 300 -0.49 5.79 10.74
CA SER A 300 -0.12 4.40 10.90
C SER A 300 -1.09 3.50 10.14
N GLY A 301 -0.55 2.68 9.25
CA GLY A 301 -1.32 1.78 8.39
C GLY A 301 -0.55 0.51 8.08
N TYR A 302 -1.12 -0.28 7.16
CA TYR A 302 -0.48 -1.47 6.63
C TYR A 302 -0.78 -1.71 5.15
N GLU A 303 -1.24 -0.69 4.41
CA GLU A 303 -1.52 -0.79 2.97
C GLU A 303 -0.32 -0.37 2.11
N GLY A 304 0.70 0.28 2.69
CA GLY A 304 1.98 0.58 2.04
C GLY A 304 2.05 1.96 1.38
N ASN A 305 1.01 2.78 1.49
CA ASN A 305 0.94 4.15 0.96
C ASN A 305 0.91 5.23 2.06
N GLU A 306 1.27 4.87 3.30
CA GLU A 306 1.19 5.75 4.47
C GLU A 306 2.09 6.99 4.34
N MET A 307 3.29 6.82 3.78
CA MET A 307 4.23 7.92 3.55
C MET A 307 3.70 8.95 2.55
N LEU A 308 2.94 8.50 1.54
CA LEU A 308 2.31 9.38 0.55
C LEU A 308 1.24 10.25 1.21
N TYR A 309 0.40 9.66 2.06
CA TYR A 309 -0.57 10.41 2.85
C TYR A 309 0.11 11.36 3.84
N ALA A 310 1.17 10.93 4.53
CA ALA A 310 1.90 11.78 5.45
C ALA A 310 2.47 13.03 4.75
N ARG A 311 3.05 12.85 3.55
CA ARG A 311 3.51 13.97 2.72
C ARG A 311 2.38 14.95 2.42
N LEU A 312 1.24 14.44 1.99
CA LEU A 312 0.07 15.26 1.69
C LEU A 312 -0.40 16.07 2.90
N LEU A 313 -0.42 15.46 4.08
CA LEU A 313 -0.82 16.11 5.32
C LEU A 313 0.16 17.23 5.70
N ILE A 314 1.47 17.00 5.56
CA ILE A 314 2.51 18.00 5.81
C ILE A 314 2.38 19.18 4.84
N GLU A 315 2.23 18.91 3.53
CA GLU A 315 1.97 19.97 2.55
C GLU A 315 0.64 20.71 2.84
N GLY A 316 -0.35 20.00 3.39
CA GLY A 316 -1.60 20.54 3.94
C GLY A 316 -1.43 21.44 5.16
N GLY A 317 -0.23 21.56 5.73
CA GLY A 317 0.06 22.38 6.89
C GLY A 317 -0.17 21.66 8.23
N ALA A 318 -0.24 20.33 8.25
CA ALA A 318 -0.20 19.55 9.50
C ALA A 318 1.24 19.25 9.93
N ARG A 319 1.43 18.96 11.21
CA ARG A 319 2.67 18.37 11.74
C ARG A 319 2.48 16.85 11.81
N VAL A 320 3.35 16.09 11.15
CA VAL A 320 3.33 14.61 11.20
C VAL A 320 4.68 14.11 11.72
N PRO A 321 4.86 14.05 13.07
CA PRO A 321 6.15 13.68 13.66
C PRO A 321 6.44 12.18 13.57
N TYR A 322 5.41 11.37 13.34
CA TYR A 322 5.49 9.91 13.30
C TYR A 322 4.67 9.35 12.14
N VAL A 323 5.31 8.49 11.33
CA VAL A 323 4.69 7.71 10.28
C VAL A 323 5.13 6.26 10.41
N SER A 324 4.20 5.31 10.31
CA SER A 324 4.54 3.89 10.30
C SER A 324 3.81 3.10 9.23
N THR A 325 4.48 2.05 8.75
CA THR A 325 3.97 1.15 7.70
C THR A 325 4.44 -0.27 7.95
N SER A 326 3.73 -1.23 7.35
CA SER A 326 4.05 -2.66 7.47
C SER A 326 4.92 -3.20 6.36
N ILE A 327 5.14 -2.43 5.28
CA ILE A 327 6.11 -2.79 4.24
C ILE A 327 7.54 -2.62 4.74
N GLY A 328 8.50 -3.25 4.05
CA GLY A 328 9.93 -3.04 4.30
C GLY A 328 10.47 -1.78 3.60
N PRO A 329 11.64 -1.28 4.02
CA PRO A 329 12.33 -0.22 3.29
C PRO A 329 12.78 -0.73 1.92
N SER A 330 12.75 0.15 0.92
CA SER A 330 13.25 -0.16 -0.42
C SER A 330 13.70 1.09 -1.17
N ALA A 331 14.31 0.90 -2.34
CA ALA A 331 14.64 2.02 -3.22
C ALA A 331 13.39 2.84 -3.64
N LEU A 332 12.20 2.22 -3.64
CA LEU A 332 10.95 2.90 -3.99
C LEU A 332 10.40 3.77 -2.84
N THR A 333 10.84 3.55 -1.60
CA THR A 333 10.40 4.34 -0.43
C THR A 333 11.40 5.43 -0.05
N ALA A 334 12.64 5.33 -0.55
CA ALA A 334 13.76 6.17 -0.11
C ALA A 334 13.54 7.68 -0.33
N ALA A 335 12.98 8.07 -1.47
CA ALA A 335 12.73 9.47 -1.78
C ALA A 335 11.66 10.08 -0.86
N ASP A 336 10.57 9.35 -0.62
CA ASP A 336 9.49 9.80 0.27
C ASP A 336 9.96 9.87 1.72
N GLU A 337 10.73 8.87 2.19
CA GLU A 337 11.31 8.89 3.53
C GLU A 337 12.26 10.08 3.74
N ALA A 338 13.14 10.35 2.77
CA ALA A 338 14.05 11.49 2.82
C ALA A 338 13.28 12.81 2.83
N TRP A 339 12.24 12.92 2.00
CA TRP A 339 11.37 14.09 1.96
C TRP A 339 10.68 14.30 3.31
N LEU A 340 10.06 13.26 3.90
CA LEU A 340 9.37 13.36 5.19
C LEU A 340 10.31 13.82 6.32
N LYS A 341 11.52 13.25 6.40
CA LYS A 341 12.51 13.64 7.41
C LYS A 341 12.95 15.09 7.24
N ALA A 342 13.16 15.55 6.01
CA ALA A 342 13.50 16.95 5.72
C ALA A 342 12.38 17.93 6.10
N HIS A 343 11.13 17.44 6.19
CA HIS A 343 9.95 18.24 6.54
C HIS A 343 9.42 17.95 7.95
N GLY A 344 10.28 17.48 8.86
CA GLY A 344 9.99 17.41 10.29
C GLY A 344 9.31 16.11 10.77
N THR A 345 9.21 15.07 9.94
CA THR A 345 8.90 13.73 10.43
C THR A 345 10.11 13.16 11.16
N GLU A 346 9.99 13.04 12.48
CA GLU A 346 11.06 12.58 13.38
C GLU A 346 11.24 11.04 13.33
N ALA A 347 10.16 10.30 13.07
CA ALA A 347 10.18 8.83 13.05
C ALA A 347 9.41 8.27 11.85
N VAL A 348 10.12 7.51 11.01
CA VAL A 348 9.55 6.68 9.94
C VAL A 348 9.82 5.22 10.29
N ILE A 349 8.76 4.47 10.63
CA ILE A 349 8.86 3.10 11.12
C ILE A 349 8.35 2.12 10.07
N TYR A 350 9.26 1.30 9.54
CA TYR A 350 8.92 0.14 8.73
C TYR A 350 8.70 -1.09 9.59
N ARG A 351 7.95 -2.08 9.07
CA ARG A 351 7.66 -3.34 9.77
C ARG A 351 7.11 -3.11 11.19
N LYS A 352 6.32 -2.05 11.33
CA LYS A 352 5.87 -1.53 12.62
C LYS A 352 5.06 -2.55 13.42
N THR A 353 5.13 -2.48 14.74
CA THR A 353 4.21 -3.19 15.65
C THR A 353 3.16 -2.25 16.23
N LEU A 354 2.17 -2.79 16.96
CA LEU A 354 1.22 -1.94 17.69
C LEU A 354 1.92 -1.16 18.80
N GLU A 355 2.90 -1.78 19.46
CA GLU A 355 3.65 -1.20 20.56
C GLU A 355 4.49 0.00 20.10
N ASP A 356 5.03 -0.03 18.88
CA ASP A 356 5.68 1.13 18.26
C ASP A 356 4.71 2.31 18.14
N ASP A 357 3.50 2.05 17.64
CA ASP A 357 2.48 3.09 17.46
C ASP A 357 1.98 3.63 18.82
N GLN A 358 1.83 2.76 19.82
CA GLN A 358 1.45 3.15 21.18
C GLN A 358 2.55 3.96 21.86
N ALA A 359 3.82 3.60 21.66
CA ALA A 359 4.95 4.38 22.14
C ALA A 359 4.99 5.77 21.51
N ALA A 360 4.65 5.90 20.22
CA ALA A 360 4.50 7.21 19.58
C ALA A 360 3.40 8.05 20.24
N MET A 361 2.24 7.45 20.50
CA MET A 361 1.14 8.11 21.23
C MET A 361 1.49 8.53 22.67
N ALA A 362 2.44 7.85 23.32
CA ALA A 362 2.93 8.25 24.63
C ALA A 362 3.95 9.40 24.57
N ARG A 363 4.69 9.51 23.45
CA ARG A 363 5.73 10.53 23.27
C ARG A 363 5.18 11.87 22.79
N TRP A 364 4.22 11.86 21.87
CA TRP A 364 3.66 13.08 21.29
C TRP A 364 2.16 13.18 21.55
N SER A 365 1.65 14.42 21.64
CA SER A 365 0.22 14.70 21.65
C SER A 365 -0.29 14.86 20.22
N PHE A 366 -1.45 14.25 19.93
CA PHE A 366 -2.04 14.21 18.59
C PHE A 366 -3.46 14.77 18.61
N ASP A 367 -3.79 15.58 17.61
CA ASP A 367 -5.13 16.08 17.35
C ASP A 367 -5.99 15.06 16.59
N LEU A 368 -5.33 14.19 15.82
CA LEU A 368 -5.96 13.11 15.06
C LEU A 368 -5.00 11.92 14.97
N VAL A 369 -5.55 10.72 15.20
CA VAL A 369 -4.87 9.46 14.93
C VAL A 369 -5.51 8.77 13.73
N ILE A 370 -4.75 8.64 12.65
CA ILE A 370 -5.13 7.80 11.51
C ILE A 370 -4.34 6.50 11.66
N GLY A 371 -5.01 5.46 12.16
CA GLY A 371 -4.34 4.24 12.64
C GLY A 371 -4.95 2.96 12.07
N THR A 372 -4.35 1.82 12.41
CA THR A 372 -5.02 0.52 12.24
C THR A 372 -6.23 0.42 13.17
N THR A 373 -7.09 -0.59 12.98
CA THR A 373 -8.32 -0.74 13.79
C THR A 373 -8.03 -0.72 15.29
N THR A 374 -6.99 -1.44 15.72
CA THR A 374 -6.59 -1.52 17.14
C THR A 374 -5.99 -0.22 17.65
N LEU A 375 -5.14 0.44 16.87
CA LEU A 375 -4.59 1.75 17.25
C LEU A 375 -5.67 2.83 17.33
N ALA A 376 -6.60 2.84 16.37
CA ALA A 376 -7.73 3.76 16.38
C ALA A 376 -8.62 3.55 17.61
N ALA A 377 -8.91 2.30 17.98
CA ALA A 377 -9.64 1.99 19.22
C ALA A 377 -8.88 2.51 20.45
N TYR A 378 -7.58 2.21 20.55
CA TYR A 378 -6.72 2.69 21.63
C TYR A 378 -6.69 4.22 21.75
N ALA A 379 -6.65 4.94 20.61
CA ALA A 379 -6.75 6.40 20.60
C ALA A 379 -8.11 6.91 21.09
N LYS A 380 -9.22 6.24 20.74
CA LYS A 380 -10.56 6.61 21.20
C LYS A 380 -10.73 6.42 22.70
N GLU A 381 -10.12 5.38 23.28
CA GLU A 381 -10.11 5.16 24.73
C GLU A 381 -9.41 6.30 25.48
N LYS A 382 -8.48 7.00 24.81
CA LYS A 382 -7.81 8.21 25.30
C LYS A 382 -8.52 9.51 24.89
N GLY A 383 -9.70 9.40 24.29
CA GLY A 383 -10.49 10.53 23.78
C GLY A 383 -9.87 11.30 22.62
N ILE A 384 -8.88 10.74 21.94
CA ILE A 384 -8.29 11.35 20.75
C ILE A 384 -9.15 10.97 19.54
N PRO A 385 -9.57 11.95 18.70
CA PRO A 385 -10.22 11.67 17.43
C PRO A 385 -9.40 10.69 16.61
N SER A 386 -10.04 9.63 16.11
CA SER A 386 -9.31 8.62 15.34
C SER A 386 -10.16 7.87 14.33
N VAL A 387 -9.50 7.41 13.27
CA VAL A 387 -10.11 6.64 12.19
C VAL A 387 -9.23 5.46 11.77
N TYR A 388 -9.88 4.43 11.25
CA TYR A 388 -9.19 3.26 10.68
C TYR A 388 -8.68 3.57 9.27
N TYR A 389 -7.36 3.54 9.10
CA TYR A 389 -6.64 3.90 7.87
C TYR A 389 -7.22 3.24 6.61
N THR A 390 -7.29 1.90 6.56
CA THR A 390 -7.63 1.17 5.33
C THR A 390 -9.02 1.53 4.82
N ASN A 391 -10.04 1.50 5.69
CA ASN A 391 -11.43 1.65 5.24
C ASN A 391 -11.91 3.10 5.18
N ILE A 392 -11.16 4.03 5.77
CA ILE A 392 -11.60 5.43 5.89
C ILE A 392 -10.72 6.37 5.07
N LEU A 393 -9.42 6.08 4.98
CA LEU A 393 -8.45 6.91 4.27
C LEU A 393 -8.01 6.25 2.96
N SER A 394 -7.51 5.00 2.98
CA SER A 394 -6.95 4.34 1.79
C SER A 394 -7.97 4.02 0.68
N VAL A 395 -9.25 4.26 0.90
CA VAL A 395 -10.35 4.12 -0.08
C VAL A 395 -10.77 5.47 -0.68
N ARG A 396 -9.87 6.46 -0.71
CA ARG A 396 -10.14 7.79 -1.26
C ARG A 396 -9.18 8.10 -2.40
N PRO A 397 -9.59 8.98 -3.33
CA PRO A 397 -8.67 9.58 -4.30
C PRO A 397 -7.51 10.26 -3.58
N LEU A 398 -6.29 10.01 -4.04
CA LEU A 398 -5.07 10.46 -3.41
C LEU A 398 -4.22 11.33 -4.35
N PHE A 399 -4.27 11.04 -5.64
CA PHE A 399 -3.31 11.57 -6.60
C PHE A 399 -3.77 12.88 -7.23
N LEU A 400 -2.79 13.69 -7.63
CA LEU A 400 -3.00 15.00 -8.25
C LEU A 400 -3.79 15.94 -7.31
N ALA A 401 -4.07 17.15 -7.76
CA ALA A 401 -4.84 18.16 -7.04
C ALA A 401 -6.24 17.65 -6.69
N GLY A 402 -6.88 16.88 -7.58
CA GLY A 402 -8.18 16.27 -7.33
C GLY A 402 -8.18 15.34 -6.11
N GLY A 403 -7.22 14.42 -6.03
CA GLY A 403 -7.08 13.51 -4.90
C GLY A 403 -6.64 14.21 -3.62
N MET A 404 -5.73 15.17 -3.74
CA MET A 404 -5.31 16.01 -2.62
C MET A 404 -6.48 16.75 -1.97
N VAL A 405 -7.29 17.45 -2.77
CA VAL A 405 -8.46 18.22 -2.30
C VAL A 405 -9.43 17.31 -1.56
N ALA A 406 -9.69 16.10 -2.08
CA ALA A 406 -10.60 15.14 -1.48
C ALA A 406 -10.09 14.63 -0.13
N SER A 407 -8.82 14.23 -0.06
CA SER A 407 -8.21 13.68 1.15
C SER A 407 -8.04 14.72 2.25
N LEU A 408 -7.52 15.91 1.93
CA LEU A 408 -7.32 16.97 2.91
C LEU A 408 -8.64 17.56 3.42
N SER A 409 -9.65 17.69 2.56
CA SER A 409 -10.98 18.13 3.00
C SER A 409 -11.58 17.15 4.01
N PHE A 410 -11.44 15.84 3.76
CA PHE A 410 -11.92 14.82 4.67
C PHE A 410 -11.16 14.84 6.02
N VAL A 411 -9.84 14.99 6.00
CA VAL A 411 -9.04 15.08 7.23
C VAL A 411 -9.44 16.30 8.06
N ARG A 412 -9.67 17.45 7.42
CA ARG A 412 -10.20 18.64 8.11
C ARG A 412 -11.57 18.35 8.75
N ASP A 413 -12.45 17.65 8.04
CA ASP A 413 -13.76 17.29 8.60
C ASP A 413 -13.65 16.36 9.81
N LEU A 414 -12.62 15.50 9.86
CA LEU A 414 -12.32 14.69 11.04
C LEU A 414 -11.81 15.53 12.21
N LEU A 415 -10.88 16.46 11.96
CA LEU A 415 -10.36 17.37 12.99
C LEU A 415 -11.49 18.20 13.62
N ASN A 416 -12.45 18.66 12.80
CA ASN A 416 -13.62 19.41 13.27
C ASN A 416 -14.58 18.59 14.17
N ARG A 417 -14.38 17.27 14.33
CA ARG A 417 -15.17 16.44 15.24
C ARG A 417 -14.67 16.46 16.68
N LYS A 418 -13.53 17.09 16.97
CA LYS A 418 -12.97 17.18 18.33
C LYS A 418 -14.01 17.54 19.42
N PRO A 419 -14.93 18.51 19.23
CA PRO A 419 -15.95 18.82 20.24
C PRO A 419 -16.92 17.67 20.57
N ILE A 420 -17.08 16.69 19.68
CA ILE A 420 -17.87 15.48 19.97
C ILE A 420 -17.10 14.58 20.94
N TYR A 421 -15.80 14.41 20.72
CA TYR A 421 -14.93 13.61 21.58
C TYR A 421 -14.80 14.24 22.97
N ASP A 422 -14.62 15.56 23.04
CA ASP A 422 -14.53 16.28 24.32
C ASP A 422 -15.83 16.11 25.13
N ARG A 423 -17.00 16.15 24.47
CA ARG A 423 -18.29 15.87 25.13
C ARG A 423 -18.42 14.43 25.60
N MET A 424 -17.89 13.46 24.85
CA MET A 424 -17.90 12.05 25.24
C MET A 424 -17.01 11.82 26.47
N LEU A 425 -15.78 12.36 26.46
CA LEU A 425 -14.88 12.29 27.62
C LEU A 425 -15.54 12.90 28.86
N ALA A 426 -16.05 14.12 28.74
CA ALA A 426 -16.70 14.83 29.84
C ALA A 426 -17.95 14.12 30.39
N PHE A 427 -18.58 13.24 29.59
CA PHE A 427 -19.70 12.40 30.03
C PHE A 427 -19.22 11.19 30.86
N PHE A 428 -18.13 10.54 30.44
CA PHE A 428 -17.63 9.32 31.11
C PHE A 428 -16.72 9.61 32.33
N GLU A 429 -16.07 10.78 32.40
CA GLU A 429 -15.19 11.16 33.53
C GLU A 429 -15.96 11.51 34.83
N GLY A 430 -17.29 11.72 34.77
CA GLY A 430 -18.10 12.11 35.93
C GLY A 430 -17.69 13.48 36.52
N ASP A 431 -18.22 13.84 37.70
CA ASP A 431 -17.88 15.12 38.35
C ASP A 431 -16.49 15.11 39.03
N GLU A 432 -15.95 13.95 39.40
CA GLU A 432 -14.62 13.83 40.06
C GLU A 432 -13.44 14.02 39.10
N GLY A 433 -13.57 13.73 37.79
CA GLY A 433 -12.52 13.99 36.79
C GLY A 433 -12.38 15.48 36.40
N ARG A 434 -13.40 16.30 36.67
CA ARG A 434 -13.43 17.72 36.27
C ARG A 434 -12.50 18.63 37.10
N GLU A 435 -12.13 18.22 38.31
CA GLU A 435 -11.18 18.96 39.16
C GLU A 435 -9.71 18.64 38.88
N ALA A 436 -9.39 17.49 38.27
CA ALA A 436 -8.01 17.08 37.99
C ALA A 436 -7.47 17.61 36.64
N ASN A 437 -8.36 18.02 35.72
CA ASN A 437 -8.03 18.51 34.37
C ASN A 437 -8.20 20.04 34.21
N ARG A 438 -8.45 20.77 35.32
CA ARG A 438 -8.31 22.23 35.40
C ARG A 438 -6.94 22.59 35.96
#